data_AF-A0AAE1T4C7-F1
#
_entry.id   AF-A0AAE1T4C7-F1
#
_cell.length_a   1.000
_cell.length_b   1.000
_cell.length_c   1.000
_cell.angle_alpha   90.00
_cell.angle_beta   90.00
_cell.angle_gamma   90.00
#
_symmetry.space_group_name_H-M   'P 1'
#
loop_
_entity.id
_entity.type
_entity.pdbx_description
1 polymer ?
#
loop_
_entity_poly.entity_id
_entity_poly.type
_entity_poly.pdbx_seq_one_letter_code
_entity_poly.pdbx_strand_id
1 'polypeptide(L)'
;MGKKKVMLPAEEVDMATVKYQYEKIEAPHLTGISLKLFVRLLEAPIIGSLIISHLKQENKMIEMLRNTVIPEAPMFKPEFLPQESEPEVVLLDEDGKPEERVELALKTLPDYDTANSWIPDSSSPFRYWKIRDYAFAYRSKLTTPSAVAERFISALDEFNRNPLSVLDGIFVAIKDDIDCYPHPSKGGTTFFHEVRPVEEDAVSVARLRRCGVILVGKANMHELGLGTTGNNPNHGTARNPHAPERYTGGSSSGPAAIVASGLCSAALGTDGGGNLMRFVVNANLLGFPAISVPVGYDKQGLPIGLQIIGRPWCEATILRLAAAIEELCATPKKKPLQFHDILKGN
;
A
#
# COMPACT_ATOMS: atom_id res chain seq x y z
N MET A 1 43.79 7.65 3.73
CA MET A 1 42.34 7.82 3.50
C MET A 1 42.12 7.79 1.99
N GLY A 2 41.15 7.00 1.49
CA GLY A 2 40.85 6.96 0.05
C GLY A 2 40.29 8.29 -0.45
N LYS A 3 40.43 8.59 -1.75
CA LYS A 3 39.74 9.72 -2.37
C LYS A 3 38.23 9.52 -2.23
N LYS A 4 37.49 10.55 -1.79
CA LYS A 4 36.03 10.52 -1.78
C LYS A 4 35.52 10.35 -3.22
N LYS A 5 34.45 9.58 -3.38
CA LYS A 5 33.69 9.50 -4.63
C LYS A 5 32.94 10.82 -4.80
N VAL A 6 32.96 11.40 -5.99
CA VAL A 6 32.19 12.62 -6.30
C VAL A 6 31.18 12.23 -7.35
N MET A 7 29.90 12.51 -7.10
CA MET A 7 28.85 12.33 -8.10
C MET A 7 28.81 13.55 -9.03
N LEU A 8 28.45 13.32 -10.29
CA LEU A 8 28.04 14.40 -11.19
C LEU A 8 26.68 14.94 -10.74
N PRO A 9 26.39 16.25 -10.94
CA PRO A 9 25.05 16.78 -10.79
C PRO A 9 24.03 15.99 -11.60
N ALA A 10 22.84 15.75 -11.05
CA ALA A 10 21.80 14.93 -11.65
C ALA A 10 21.41 15.40 -13.07
N GLU A 11 21.46 16.71 -13.32
CA GLU A 11 21.19 17.28 -14.65
C GLU A 11 22.30 17.05 -15.69
N GLU A 12 23.53 16.78 -15.25
CA GLU A 12 24.68 16.46 -16.11
C GLU A 12 24.79 14.95 -16.42
N VAL A 13 23.97 14.11 -15.79
CA VAL A 13 24.01 12.65 -15.99
C VAL A 13 23.46 12.28 -17.36
N ASP A 14 24.33 11.74 -18.23
CA ASP A 14 23.89 11.10 -19.47
C ASP A 14 23.18 9.77 -19.18
N MET A 15 21.86 9.83 -19.13
CA MET A 15 20.96 8.69 -18.96
C MET A 15 21.17 7.56 -19.99
N ALA A 16 21.76 7.80 -21.16
CA ALA A 16 22.10 6.74 -22.11
C ALA A 16 23.26 5.85 -21.62
N THR A 17 24.08 6.35 -20.69
CA THR A 17 25.20 5.62 -20.08
C THR A 17 24.84 4.94 -18.76
N VAL A 18 23.71 5.30 -18.15
CA VAL A 18 23.25 4.78 -16.85
C VAL A 18 22.84 3.31 -17.00
N LYS A 19 23.63 2.42 -16.39
CA LYS A 19 23.34 0.99 -16.32
C LYS A 19 22.59 0.67 -15.03
N TYR A 20 21.62 -0.24 -15.11
CA TYR A 20 21.02 -0.82 -13.92
C TYR A 20 22.08 -1.55 -13.09
N GLN A 21 22.16 -1.23 -11.80
CA GLN A 21 23.05 -1.89 -10.85
C GLN A 21 22.18 -2.63 -9.85
N TYR A 22 22.27 -3.97 -9.86
CA TYR A 22 21.64 -4.79 -8.85
C TYR A 22 22.41 -4.65 -7.53
N GLU A 23 21.83 -3.90 -6.59
CA GLU A 23 22.37 -3.78 -5.25
C GLU A 23 21.85 -4.90 -4.36
N LYS A 24 22.77 -5.77 -3.91
CA LYS A 24 22.46 -6.90 -3.04
C LYS A 24 22.43 -6.42 -1.59
N ILE A 25 21.31 -6.66 -0.90
CA ILE A 25 21.21 -6.47 0.55
C ILE A 25 21.53 -7.80 1.24
N GLU A 26 22.45 -7.76 2.19
CA GLU A 26 22.85 -8.91 3.01
C GLU A 26 22.56 -8.66 4.49
N ALA A 27 21.82 -9.60 5.10
CA ALA A 27 21.46 -9.59 6.52
C ALA A 27 21.22 -11.03 7.01
N PRO A 28 21.49 -11.33 8.30
CA PRO A 28 21.22 -12.66 8.87
C PRO A 28 19.71 -12.88 9.06
N HIS A 29 19.20 -14.04 8.63
CA HIS A 29 17.83 -14.47 8.91
C HIS A 29 17.80 -15.25 10.25
N LEU A 30 17.25 -14.63 11.30
CA LEU A 30 17.22 -15.17 12.66
C LEU A 30 15.79 -15.23 13.20
N THR A 31 15.47 -16.24 14.01
CA THR A 31 14.14 -16.44 14.60
C THR A 31 14.25 -16.97 16.04
N GLY A 32 13.18 -16.82 16.82
CA GLY A 32 13.10 -17.39 18.18
C GLY A 32 14.24 -16.91 19.10
N ILE A 33 14.96 -17.85 19.72
CA ILE A 33 16.03 -17.55 20.69
C ILE A 33 17.22 -16.86 20.02
N SER A 34 17.60 -17.23 18.79
CA SER A 34 18.75 -16.62 18.10
C SER A 34 18.50 -15.13 17.81
N LEU A 35 17.28 -14.78 17.41
CA LEU A 35 16.85 -13.39 17.25
C LEU A 35 16.89 -12.63 18.58
N LYS A 36 16.36 -13.20 19.68
CA LYS A 36 16.39 -12.57 21.00
C LYS A 36 17.82 -12.30 21.51
N LEU A 37 18.75 -13.21 21.27
CA LEU A 37 20.16 -13.03 21.61
C LEU A 37 20.81 -11.96 20.72
N PHE A 38 20.53 -11.97 19.41
CA PHE A 38 21.06 -10.98 18.48
C PHE A 38 20.59 -9.55 18.80
N VAL A 39 19.32 -9.35 19.13
CA VAL A 39 18.80 -8.03 19.55
C VAL A 39 19.53 -7.54 20.81
N ARG A 40 19.72 -8.38 21.83
CA ARG A 40 20.51 -8.00 23.02
C ARG A 40 21.96 -7.64 22.71
N LEU A 41 22.57 -8.24 21.67
CA LEU A 41 23.90 -7.86 21.20
C LEU A 41 23.89 -6.53 20.43
N LEU A 42 22.83 -6.23 19.68
CA LEU A 42 22.62 -4.93 19.02
C LEU A 42 22.38 -3.78 20.03
N GLU A 43 21.75 -4.08 21.16
CA GLU A 43 21.49 -3.11 22.25
C GLU A 43 22.71 -2.92 23.18
N ALA A 44 23.73 -3.79 23.09
CA ALA A 44 24.92 -3.69 23.93
C ALA A 44 25.81 -2.49 23.53
N PRO A 45 26.22 -1.60 24.45
CA PRO A 45 26.79 -0.28 24.11
C PRO A 45 27.98 -0.26 23.13
N ILE A 46 28.88 -1.25 23.22
CA ILE A 46 30.07 -1.34 22.36
C ILE A 46 29.82 -2.31 21.19
N ILE A 47 29.39 -3.53 21.51
CA ILE A 47 29.22 -4.61 20.52
C ILE A 47 28.15 -4.25 19.48
N GLY A 48 27.03 -3.65 19.90
CA GLY A 48 25.95 -3.26 19.01
C GLY A 48 26.37 -2.21 18.00
N SER A 49 27.14 -1.20 18.43
CA SER A 49 27.70 -0.19 17.52
C SER A 49 28.63 -0.82 16.47
N LEU A 50 29.42 -1.83 16.84
CA LEU A 50 30.30 -2.54 15.90
C LEU A 50 29.50 -3.37 14.89
N ILE A 51 28.50 -4.13 15.34
CA ILE A 51 27.62 -4.91 14.45
C ILE A 51 26.87 -4.00 13.48
N ILE A 52 26.25 -2.92 13.96
CA ILE A 52 25.53 -1.95 13.12
C ILE A 52 26.48 -1.25 12.14
N SER A 53 27.70 -0.91 12.55
CA SER A 53 28.69 -0.32 11.64
C SER A 53 29.11 -1.29 10.53
N HIS A 54 29.30 -2.57 10.85
CA HIS A 54 29.62 -3.61 9.87
C HIS A 54 28.47 -3.83 8.89
N LEU A 55 27.23 -4.02 9.37
CA LEU A 55 26.04 -4.18 8.52
C LEU A 55 25.83 -2.98 7.58
N LYS A 56 26.06 -1.75 8.05
CA LYS A 56 26.01 -0.53 7.21
C LYS A 56 27.15 -0.44 6.21
N GLN A 57 28.28 -1.09 6.46
CA GLN A 57 29.42 -1.12 5.55
C GLN A 57 29.23 -2.16 4.45
N GLU A 58 28.84 -3.40 4.79
CA GLU A 58 28.55 -4.46 3.81
C GLU A 58 27.43 -4.03 2.84
N ASN A 59 26.38 -3.41 3.36
CA ASN A 59 25.26 -2.87 2.56
C ASN A 59 25.54 -1.47 1.98
N LYS A 60 26.81 -1.07 1.80
CA LYS A 60 27.30 0.18 1.17
C LYS A 60 26.75 1.52 1.73
N MET A 61 25.93 1.52 2.78
CA MET A 61 25.37 2.75 3.36
C MET A 61 26.44 3.74 3.81
N ILE A 62 27.59 3.25 4.31
CA ILE A 62 28.73 4.11 4.68
C ILE A 62 29.42 4.72 3.44
N GLU A 63 29.49 3.99 2.32
CA GLU A 63 30.02 4.54 1.06
C GLU A 63 29.15 5.70 0.59
N MET A 64 27.83 5.50 0.53
CA MET A 64 26.86 6.49 0.07
C MET A 64 26.78 7.70 1.00
N LEU A 65 26.60 7.50 2.31
CA LEU A 65 26.26 8.57 3.26
C LEU A 65 27.47 9.33 3.84
N ARG A 66 28.71 8.85 3.64
CA ARG A 66 29.92 9.48 4.23
C ARG A 66 31.07 9.67 3.26
N ASN A 67 31.25 8.73 2.32
CA ASN A 67 32.40 8.70 1.42
C ASN A 67 32.08 9.24 0.01
N THR A 68 30.81 9.54 -0.26
CA THR A 68 30.33 10.13 -1.51
C THR A 68 30.00 11.61 -1.30
N VAL A 69 30.41 12.47 -2.24
CA VAL A 69 30.00 13.87 -2.33
C VAL A 69 28.83 13.94 -3.30
N ILE A 70 27.70 14.43 -2.78
CA ILE A 70 26.46 14.66 -3.52
C ILE A 70 26.39 16.19 -3.76
N PRO A 71 26.34 16.66 -5.01
CA PRO A 71 26.32 18.10 -5.31
C PRO A 71 24.95 18.77 -5.10
N GLU A 72 23.86 18.01 -5.07
CA GLU A 72 22.50 18.53 -4.89
C GLU A 72 22.27 19.13 -3.49
N ALA A 73 21.46 20.19 -3.44
CA ALA A 73 20.89 20.69 -2.20
C ALA A 73 19.86 19.70 -1.62
N PRO A 74 19.71 19.60 -0.28
CA PRO A 74 18.80 18.65 0.34
C PRO A 74 17.32 19.06 0.15
N MET A 75 16.53 18.15 -0.44
CA MET A 75 15.06 18.24 -0.50
C MET A 75 14.46 17.50 0.71
N PHE A 76 13.91 18.24 1.68
CA PHE A 76 13.41 17.67 2.94
C PHE A 76 11.99 17.09 2.87
N LYS A 77 11.21 17.50 1.86
CA LYS A 77 9.83 17.09 1.57
C LYS A 77 9.64 17.12 0.06
N PRO A 78 8.72 16.34 -0.53
CA PRO A 78 8.44 16.44 -1.96
C PRO A 78 8.02 17.86 -2.33
N GLU A 79 8.73 18.47 -3.27
CA GLU A 79 8.42 19.78 -3.83
C GLU A 79 7.99 19.57 -5.28
N PHE A 80 6.71 19.84 -5.55
CA PHE A 80 6.11 19.65 -6.87
C PHE A 80 5.99 21.00 -7.56
N LEU A 81 6.56 21.09 -8.76
CA LEU A 81 6.32 22.22 -9.67
C LEU A 81 4.86 22.20 -10.15
N PRO A 82 4.29 23.33 -10.61
CA PRO A 82 2.97 23.35 -11.24
C PRO A 82 2.86 22.27 -12.32
N GLN A 83 1.82 21.46 -12.26
CA GLN A 83 1.54 20.40 -13.23
C GLN A 83 0.52 20.89 -14.25
N GLU A 84 0.61 20.42 -15.49
CA GLU A 84 -0.46 20.59 -16.48
C GLU A 84 -1.73 19.87 -15.99
N SER A 85 -2.90 20.43 -16.32
CA SER A 85 -4.17 19.81 -15.92
C SER A 85 -4.38 18.48 -16.63
N GLU A 86 -4.71 17.43 -15.88
CA GLU A 86 -4.99 16.11 -16.43
C GLU A 86 -6.20 16.17 -17.39
N PRO A 87 -6.12 15.62 -18.61
CA PRO A 87 -7.22 15.63 -19.55
C PRO A 87 -8.33 14.66 -19.12
N GLU A 88 -9.57 14.96 -19.50
CA GLU A 88 -10.76 14.11 -19.29
C GLU A 88 -11.11 13.78 -17.81
N VAL A 89 -10.58 14.54 -16.85
CA VAL A 89 -10.92 14.41 -15.43
C VAL A 89 -12.09 15.31 -15.01
N VAL A 90 -12.84 14.87 -14.00
CA VAL A 90 -13.80 15.72 -13.29
C VAL A 90 -13.12 16.31 -12.06
N LEU A 91 -12.92 17.63 -12.07
CA LEU A 91 -12.35 18.34 -10.93
C LEU A 91 -13.32 18.33 -9.74
N LEU A 92 -12.79 17.99 -8.57
CA LEU A 92 -13.50 18.03 -7.29
C LEU A 92 -12.98 19.22 -6.48
N ASP A 93 -13.89 20.03 -5.92
CA ASP A 93 -13.54 21.03 -4.92
C ASP A 93 -12.82 20.37 -3.73
N GLU A 94 -11.68 20.90 -3.30
CA GLU A 94 -10.86 20.35 -2.22
C GLU A 94 -11.51 20.55 -0.84
N ASP A 95 -12.20 21.68 -0.66
CA ASP A 95 -12.95 22.02 0.56
C ASP A 95 -14.42 21.56 0.51
N GLY A 96 -14.87 21.04 -0.63
CA GLY A 96 -16.22 20.51 -0.84
C GLY A 96 -16.57 19.34 0.07
N LYS A 97 -17.86 19.16 0.37
CA LYS A 97 -18.26 18.16 1.39
C LYS A 97 -18.04 16.73 0.91
N PRO A 98 -17.67 15.78 1.80
CA PRO A 98 -17.47 14.37 1.43
C PRO A 98 -18.67 13.74 0.71
N GLU A 99 -19.90 14.05 1.13
CA GLU A 99 -21.14 13.58 0.54
C GLU A 99 -21.35 14.09 -0.90
N GLU A 100 -21.09 15.38 -1.15
CA GLU A 100 -21.18 16.01 -2.48
C GLU A 100 -20.11 15.43 -3.44
N ARG A 101 -18.90 15.18 -2.93
CA ARG A 101 -17.82 14.50 -3.65
C ARG A 101 -18.18 13.06 -4.01
N VAL A 102 -18.88 12.35 -3.12
CA VAL A 102 -19.40 10.99 -3.37
C VAL A 102 -20.47 11.01 -4.47
N GLU A 103 -21.40 11.96 -4.46
CA GLU A 103 -22.39 12.10 -5.54
C GLU A 103 -21.76 12.40 -6.90
N LEU A 104 -20.72 13.23 -6.93
CA LEU A 104 -20.01 13.54 -8.18
C LEU A 104 -19.18 12.34 -8.67
N ALA A 105 -18.53 11.59 -7.78
CA ALA A 105 -17.87 10.33 -8.11
C ALA A 105 -18.84 9.25 -8.63
N LEU A 106 -20.09 9.22 -8.18
CA LEU A 106 -21.09 8.29 -8.74
C LEU A 106 -21.40 8.58 -10.22
N LYS A 107 -21.30 9.84 -10.66
CA LYS A 107 -21.52 10.25 -12.06
C LYS A 107 -20.37 9.88 -12.99
N THR A 108 -19.19 9.56 -12.45
CA THR A 108 -18.02 9.12 -13.23
C THR A 108 -17.89 7.59 -13.31
N LEU A 109 -18.79 6.85 -12.67
CA LEU A 109 -18.84 5.39 -12.77
C LEU A 109 -19.79 4.94 -13.90
N PRO A 110 -19.50 3.83 -14.59
CA PRO A 110 -20.45 3.21 -15.52
C PRO A 110 -21.77 2.84 -14.83
N ASP A 111 -22.87 2.78 -15.58
CA ASP A 111 -24.19 2.43 -15.05
C ASP A 111 -24.20 1.16 -14.18
N TYR A 112 -25.09 1.11 -13.19
CA TYR A 112 -25.17 -0.03 -12.27
C TYR A 112 -26.09 -1.12 -12.82
N ASP A 113 -25.48 -2.22 -13.28
CA ASP A 113 -26.20 -3.42 -13.73
C ASP A 113 -26.68 -4.28 -12.54
N THR A 114 -27.99 -4.31 -12.34
CA THR A 114 -28.68 -5.12 -11.34
C THR A 114 -28.76 -6.60 -11.70
N ALA A 115 -28.81 -6.93 -13.00
CA ALA A 115 -29.03 -8.30 -13.47
C ALA A 115 -27.80 -9.18 -13.21
N ASN A 116 -26.60 -8.71 -13.61
CA ASN A 116 -25.33 -9.37 -13.29
C ASN A 116 -24.97 -9.38 -11.79
N SER A 117 -25.72 -8.66 -10.95
CA SER A 117 -25.38 -8.48 -9.54
C SER A 117 -26.24 -9.28 -8.57
N TRP A 118 -27.47 -9.65 -8.94
CA TRP A 118 -28.45 -10.27 -8.04
C TRP A 118 -29.17 -11.50 -8.60
N ILE A 119 -28.95 -11.87 -9.86
CA ILE A 119 -29.48 -13.09 -10.47
C ILE A 119 -28.33 -14.11 -10.56
N PRO A 120 -28.22 -15.06 -9.61
CA PRO A 120 -27.12 -16.02 -9.63
C PRO A 120 -27.47 -17.16 -10.59
N ASP A 121 -26.88 -17.16 -11.79
CA ASP A 121 -26.67 -18.44 -12.47
C ASP A 121 -25.53 -19.18 -11.77
N SER A 122 -25.72 -20.48 -11.56
CA SER A 122 -24.73 -21.42 -11.04
C SER A 122 -23.42 -21.50 -11.84
N SER A 123 -23.40 -20.99 -13.08
CA SER A 123 -22.20 -20.84 -13.91
C SER A 123 -21.38 -19.57 -13.62
N SER A 124 -21.90 -18.63 -12.82
CA SER A 124 -21.28 -17.31 -12.63
C SER A 124 -19.97 -17.39 -11.85
N PRO A 125 -18.90 -16.68 -12.28
CA PRO A 125 -17.63 -16.69 -11.55
C PRO A 125 -17.76 -16.00 -10.18
N PHE A 126 -16.97 -16.45 -9.21
CA PHE A 126 -16.87 -15.78 -7.91
C PHE A 126 -16.44 -14.32 -8.07
N ARG A 127 -17.17 -13.41 -7.41
CA ARG A 127 -16.88 -11.97 -7.36
C ARG A 127 -17.13 -11.46 -5.94
N TYR A 128 -16.33 -10.50 -5.50
CA TYR A 128 -16.62 -9.75 -4.27
C TYR A 128 -17.80 -8.80 -4.50
N TRP A 129 -18.61 -8.60 -3.45
CA TRP A 129 -19.65 -7.60 -3.42
C TRP A 129 -19.07 -6.18 -3.49
N LYS A 130 -19.62 -5.35 -4.37
CA LYS A 130 -19.24 -3.94 -4.53
C LYS A 130 -20.03 -3.06 -3.57
N ILE A 131 -19.52 -1.88 -3.24
CA ILE A 131 -20.25 -0.84 -2.47
C ILE A 131 -21.64 -0.57 -3.08
N ARG A 132 -21.74 -0.50 -4.41
CA ARG A 132 -23.03 -0.31 -5.11
C ARG A 132 -24.00 -1.48 -4.95
N ASP A 133 -23.51 -2.70 -4.74
CA ASP A 133 -24.36 -3.86 -4.46
C ASP A 133 -25.04 -3.73 -3.09
N TYR A 134 -24.27 -3.43 -2.04
CA TYR A 134 -24.82 -3.16 -0.70
C TYR A 134 -25.81 -1.99 -0.73
N ALA A 135 -25.41 -0.85 -1.31
CA ALA A 135 -26.28 0.32 -1.40
C ALA A 135 -27.58 0.05 -2.19
N PHE A 136 -27.53 -0.76 -3.26
CA PHE A 136 -28.73 -1.22 -3.96
C PHE A 136 -29.58 -2.13 -3.08
N ALA A 137 -28.98 -3.12 -2.40
CA ALA A 137 -29.69 -4.06 -1.53
C ALA A 137 -30.45 -3.35 -0.40
N TYR A 138 -29.82 -2.34 0.22
CA TYR A 138 -30.40 -1.51 1.26
C TYR A 138 -31.57 -0.67 0.75
N ARG A 139 -31.40 0.03 -0.38
CA ARG A 139 -32.43 0.90 -0.98
C ARG A 139 -33.62 0.09 -1.51
N SER A 140 -33.35 -1.07 -2.11
CA SER A 140 -34.36 -2.01 -2.62
C SER A 140 -34.99 -2.89 -1.53
N LYS A 141 -34.59 -2.72 -0.24
CA LYS A 141 -35.08 -3.49 0.91
C LYS A 141 -34.89 -5.01 0.81
N LEU A 142 -33.95 -5.47 -0.02
CA LEU A 142 -33.54 -6.88 -0.10
C LEU A 142 -32.83 -7.33 1.19
N THR A 143 -32.16 -6.39 1.83
CA THR A 143 -31.63 -6.49 3.19
C THR A 143 -31.64 -5.09 3.80
N THR A 144 -31.28 -4.95 5.07
CA THR A 144 -31.05 -3.64 5.70
C THR A 144 -29.59 -3.51 6.13
N PRO A 145 -29.07 -2.28 6.33
CA PRO A 145 -27.80 -2.08 7.02
C PRO A 145 -27.79 -2.84 8.35
N SER A 146 -28.88 -2.76 9.12
CA SER A 146 -29.08 -3.56 10.34
C SER A 146 -28.99 -5.07 10.15
N ALA A 147 -29.54 -5.67 9.08
CA ALA A 147 -29.49 -7.12 8.88
C ALA A 147 -28.12 -7.62 8.35
N VAL A 148 -27.38 -6.78 7.63
CA VAL A 148 -25.96 -7.07 7.29
C VAL A 148 -25.09 -6.86 8.53
N ALA A 149 -25.34 -5.79 9.28
CA ALA A 149 -24.74 -5.52 10.56
C ALA A 149 -25.00 -6.69 11.51
N GLU A 150 -26.23 -7.10 11.81
CA GLU A 150 -26.62 -8.27 12.62
C GLU A 150 -25.94 -9.58 12.19
N ARG A 151 -25.61 -9.80 10.91
CA ARG A 151 -24.80 -10.96 10.49
C ARG A 151 -23.33 -10.82 10.84
N PHE A 152 -22.82 -9.59 10.82
CA PHE A 152 -21.49 -9.20 11.28
C PHE A 152 -21.42 -9.04 12.82
N ILE A 153 -22.55 -8.74 13.46
CA ILE A 153 -22.77 -8.39 14.88
C ILE A 153 -23.12 -9.60 15.72
N SER A 154 -23.80 -10.57 15.13
CA SER A 154 -23.73 -11.98 15.55
C SER A 154 -22.29 -12.52 15.50
N ALA A 155 -21.32 -11.73 15.02
CA ALA A 155 -19.89 -11.92 15.21
C ALA A 155 -19.15 -10.73 15.91
N LEU A 156 -19.82 -9.62 16.32
CA LEU A 156 -19.40 -8.50 17.23
C LEU A 156 -20.29 -7.20 17.11
N ASP A 157 -20.99 -6.76 18.18
CA ASP A 157 -22.08 -5.75 18.24
C ASP A 157 -21.72 -4.24 17.98
N GLU A 158 -22.61 -3.24 17.68
CA GLU A 158 -24.09 -3.12 17.63
C GLU A 158 -24.61 -1.93 16.72
N PHE A 159 -25.94 -1.80 16.48
CA PHE A 159 -26.75 -0.59 16.09
C PHE A 159 -26.84 0.02 14.64
N ASN A 160 -27.81 0.96 14.43
CA ASN A 160 -28.61 1.16 13.19
C ASN A 160 -29.36 2.55 13.04
N ARG A 161 -29.45 3.18 11.84
CA ARG A 161 -30.62 3.93 11.24
C ARG A 161 -30.29 4.80 9.98
N ASN A 162 -31.30 5.05 9.11
CA ASN A 162 -31.44 6.00 7.96
C ASN A 162 -30.20 6.39 7.10
N PRO A 163 -30.20 6.10 5.78
CA PRO A 163 -28.98 6.23 4.96
C PRO A 163 -28.58 7.67 4.59
N LEU A 164 -27.36 8.05 4.99
CA LEU A 164 -26.73 9.35 4.76
C LEU A 164 -26.08 9.50 3.37
N SER A 165 -25.54 8.42 2.79
CA SER A 165 -24.85 8.45 1.49
C SER A 165 -24.88 7.07 0.79
N VAL A 166 -24.08 6.86 -0.27
CA VAL A 166 -23.84 5.51 -0.83
C VAL A 166 -22.88 4.67 0.00
N LEU A 167 -22.13 5.30 0.92
CA LEU A 167 -21.24 4.64 1.89
C LEU A 167 -21.94 4.31 3.20
N ASP A 168 -23.21 4.66 3.36
CA ASP A 168 -23.98 4.35 4.56
C ASP A 168 -24.17 2.84 4.72
N GLY A 169 -23.88 2.32 5.91
CA GLY A 169 -23.93 0.89 6.19
C GLY A 169 -22.78 0.08 5.58
N ILE A 170 -21.78 0.72 4.95
CA ILE A 170 -20.59 0.05 4.45
C ILE A 170 -19.60 -0.19 5.60
N PHE A 171 -19.09 -1.42 5.69
CA PHE A 171 -18.15 -1.85 6.72
C PHE A 171 -16.72 -1.50 6.29
N VAL A 172 -16.04 -0.69 7.11
CA VAL A 172 -14.63 -0.30 6.90
C VAL A 172 -13.82 -0.52 8.17
N ALA A 173 -12.71 -1.24 8.05
CA ALA A 173 -11.74 -1.43 9.12
C ALA A 173 -10.65 -0.36 9.10
N ILE A 174 -10.14 0.06 10.25
CA ILE A 174 -9.16 1.14 10.37
C ILE A 174 -7.84 0.57 10.91
N LYS A 175 -6.72 0.72 10.20
CA LYS A 175 -5.39 0.31 10.70
C LYS A 175 -5.07 0.97 12.04
N ASP A 176 -4.39 0.24 12.93
CA ASP A 176 -4.19 0.67 14.32
C ASP A 176 -3.22 1.86 14.54
N ASP A 177 -2.59 2.37 13.48
CA ASP A 177 -1.84 3.62 13.45
C ASP A 177 -2.68 4.85 13.05
N ILE A 178 -3.99 4.69 12.85
CA ILE A 178 -4.96 5.75 12.54
C ILE A 178 -5.95 5.87 13.71
N ASP A 179 -6.22 7.11 14.15
CA ASP A 179 -7.14 7.39 15.26
C ASP A 179 -8.62 7.20 14.86
N CYS A 180 -9.35 6.45 15.68
CA CYS A 180 -10.74 6.06 15.44
C CYS A 180 -11.49 5.91 16.77
N TYR A 181 -12.01 7.03 17.29
CA TYR A 181 -12.69 7.11 18.58
C TYR A 181 -13.92 6.17 18.62
N PRO A 182 -14.22 5.51 19.76
CA PRO A 182 -13.54 5.56 21.07
C PRO A 182 -12.37 4.58 21.23
N HIS A 183 -11.92 3.93 20.15
CA HIS A 183 -10.86 2.94 20.26
C HIS A 183 -9.48 3.62 20.40
N PRO A 184 -8.59 3.10 21.27
CA PRO A 184 -7.22 3.58 21.34
C PRO A 184 -6.46 3.28 20.03
N SER A 185 -5.39 4.03 19.77
CA SER A 185 -4.40 3.71 18.75
C SER A 185 -3.15 3.15 19.41
N LYS A 186 -2.85 1.88 19.17
CA LYS A 186 -1.66 1.23 19.73
C LYS A 186 -0.53 1.13 18.71
N GLY A 187 -0.77 1.39 17.43
CA GLY A 187 0.21 1.20 16.36
C GLY A 187 0.73 -0.24 16.26
N GLY A 188 -0.07 -1.23 16.69
CA GLY A 188 0.36 -2.63 16.82
C GLY A 188 1.26 -2.93 18.04
N THR A 189 1.55 -1.95 18.90
CA THR A 189 2.26 -2.15 20.18
C THR A 189 1.30 -2.62 21.29
N THR A 190 1.83 -2.90 22.48
CA THR A 190 1.02 -3.12 23.69
C THR A 190 0.79 -1.85 24.51
N PHE A 191 1.70 -0.87 24.46
CA PHE A 191 1.80 0.22 25.44
C PHE A 191 1.42 1.61 24.91
N PHE A 192 1.45 1.87 23.59
CA PHE A 192 1.42 3.26 23.07
C PHE A 192 0.19 4.09 23.50
N HIS A 193 -0.95 3.43 23.73
CA HIS A 193 -2.16 4.04 24.28
C HIS A 193 -2.02 4.64 25.70
N GLU A 194 -1.04 4.21 26.49
CA GLU A 194 -0.77 4.72 27.85
C GLU A 194 -0.09 6.10 27.81
N VAL A 195 0.63 6.40 26.73
CA VAL A 195 1.38 7.65 26.54
C VAL A 195 0.75 8.59 25.51
N ARG A 196 -0.25 8.10 24.76
CA ARG A 196 -1.00 8.88 23.76
C ARG A 196 -2.48 8.49 23.79
N PRO A 197 -3.35 9.22 24.52
CA PRO A 197 -4.79 9.04 24.43
C PRO A 197 -5.33 9.42 23.04
N VAL A 198 -6.50 8.92 22.70
CA VAL A 198 -7.26 9.29 21.49
C VAL A 198 -8.54 9.97 21.92
N GLU A 199 -8.64 11.27 21.66
CA GLU A 199 -9.77 12.12 22.08
C GLU A 199 -10.77 12.37 20.94
N GLU A 200 -10.31 12.28 19.68
CA GLU A 200 -11.12 12.48 18.47
C GLU A 200 -10.74 11.50 17.35
N ASP A 201 -11.56 11.44 16.30
CA ASP A 201 -11.24 10.70 15.08
C ASP A 201 -10.15 11.39 14.26
N ALA A 202 -9.28 10.61 13.61
CA ALA A 202 -8.45 11.14 12.53
C ALA A 202 -9.33 11.72 11.41
N VAL A 203 -8.87 12.77 10.72
CA VAL A 203 -9.63 13.48 9.66
C VAL A 203 -10.22 12.53 8.61
N SER A 204 -9.49 11.47 8.23
CA SER A 204 -9.96 10.44 7.30
C SER A 204 -11.14 9.63 7.87
N VAL A 205 -11.06 9.24 9.14
CA VAL A 205 -12.10 8.49 9.86
C VAL A 205 -13.33 9.36 10.11
N ALA A 206 -13.15 10.62 10.52
CA ALA A 206 -14.23 11.58 10.70
C ALA A 206 -15.00 11.82 9.38
N ARG A 207 -14.29 11.92 8.25
CA ARG A 207 -14.90 12.02 6.90
C ARG A 207 -15.71 10.76 6.54
N LEU A 208 -15.19 9.56 6.79
CA LEU A 208 -15.95 8.31 6.58
C LEU A 208 -17.21 8.24 7.45
N ARG A 209 -17.09 8.59 8.75
CA ARG A 209 -18.21 8.57 9.70
C ARG A 209 -19.34 9.51 9.29
N ARG A 210 -19.01 10.71 8.77
CA ARG A 210 -20.00 11.65 8.20
C ARG A 210 -20.78 11.08 7.00
N CYS A 211 -20.17 10.16 6.24
CA CYS A 211 -20.83 9.47 5.14
C CYS A 211 -21.70 8.27 5.57
N GLY A 212 -21.80 7.95 6.87
CA GLY A 212 -22.56 6.80 7.38
C GLY A 212 -21.80 5.47 7.40
N VAL A 213 -20.48 5.49 7.21
CA VAL A 213 -19.63 4.28 7.24
C VAL A 213 -19.64 3.64 8.63
N ILE A 214 -19.85 2.32 8.68
CA ILE A 214 -19.73 1.54 9.90
C ILE A 214 -18.25 1.18 10.08
N LEU A 215 -17.65 1.78 11.12
CA LEU A 215 -16.25 1.59 11.46
C LEU A 215 -16.11 0.33 12.33
N VAL A 216 -15.60 -0.74 11.72
CA VAL A 216 -15.50 -2.09 12.32
C VAL A 216 -14.58 -2.14 13.54
N GLY A 217 -13.64 -1.20 13.64
CA GLY A 217 -12.66 -1.12 14.72
C GLY A 217 -11.22 -1.12 14.19
N LYS A 218 -10.28 -1.39 15.10
CA LYS A 218 -8.84 -1.31 14.83
C LYS A 218 -8.31 -2.62 14.26
N ALA A 219 -7.75 -2.57 13.05
CA ALA A 219 -7.16 -3.70 12.36
C ALA A 219 -5.67 -3.85 12.69
N ASN A 220 -5.24 -5.10 12.91
CA ASN A 220 -3.87 -5.48 13.24
C ASN A 220 -2.86 -5.01 12.16
N MET A 221 -1.61 -4.81 12.56
CA MET A 221 -0.54 -4.31 11.70
C MET A 221 0.83 -4.82 12.16
N HIS A 222 1.82 -4.75 11.27
CA HIS A 222 3.22 -4.86 11.69
C HIS A 222 3.54 -3.70 12.64
N GLU A 223 4.12 -3.99 13.80
CA GLU A 223 4.33 -3.02 14.89
C GLU A 223 5.03 -1.74 14.40
N LEU A 224 4.45 -0.58 14.73
CA LEU A 224 4.87 0.77 14.35
C LEU A 224 5.09 1.00 12.84
N GLY A 225 4.55 0.13 11.99
CA GLY A 225 4.75 0.19 10.55
C GLY A 225 6.10 -0.38 10.08
N LEU A 226 6.96 -0.85 11.00
CA LEU A 226 8.38 -1.16 10.77
C LEU A 226 8.62 -2.54 10.13
N GLY A 227 7.76 -2.96 9.19
CA GLY A 227 7.97 -4.19 8.44
C GLY A 227 6.89 -4.53 7.41
N THR A 228 7.31 -5.24 6.36
CA THR A 228 6.53 -5.50 5.13
C THR A 228 5.83 -6.86 5.11
N THR A 229 5.89 -7.64 6.19
CA THR A 229 5.30 -9.00 6.26
C THR A 229 3.97 -9.09 7.00
N GLY A 230 3.66 -8.12 7.87
CA GLY A 230 2.52 -8.23 8.80
C GLY A 230 2.77 -9.07 10.06
N ASN A 231 4.00 -9.50 10.34
CA ASN A 231 4.33 -10.16 11.61
C ASN A 231 4.07 -9.21 12.79
N ASN A 232 3.34 -9.69 13.80
CA ASN A 232 3.18 -9.01 15.08
C ASN A 232 3.25 -10.08 16.20
N PRO A 233 4.25 -10.03 17.10
CA PRO A 233 4.38 -11.01 18.18
C PRO A 233 3.47 -10.71 19.38
N ASN A 234 2.94 -9.49 19.49
CA ASN A 234 2.11 -9.03 20.61
C ASN A 234 0.64 -9.45 20.42
N HIS A 235 0.10 -9.20 19.23
CA HIS A 235 -1.31 -9.43 18.88
C HIS A 235 -1.52 -10.63 17.95
N GLY A 236 -0.45 -11.35 17.63
CA GLY A 236 -0.44 -12.43 16.64
C GLY A 236 -0.31 -11.92 15.20
N THR A 237 0.16 -12.80 14.31
CA THR A 237 0.34 -12.47 12.88
C THR A 237 -0.95 -12.74 12.10
N ALA A 238 -1.48 -11.70 11.45
CA ALA A 238 -2.62 -11.82 10.54
C ALA A 238 -2.29 -12.73 9.35
N ARG A 239 -3.15 -13.74 9.10
CA ARG A 239 -2.94 -14.80 8.10
C ARG A 239 -3.60 -14.47 6.77
N ASN A 240 -2.96 -14.90 5.69
CA ASN A 240 -3.47 -14.64 4.34
C ASN A 240 -4.77 -15.44 4.09
N PRO A 241 -5.90 -14.81 3.72
CA PRO A 241 -7.15 -15.52 3.47
C PRO A 241 -7.07 -16.60 2.38
N HIS A 242 -6.14 -16.46 1.43
CA HIS A 242 -5.91 -17.44 0.37
C HIS A 242 -4.99 -18.60 0.78
N ALA A 243 -4.25 -18.46 1.88
CA ALA A 243 -3.24 -19.42 2.35
C ALA A 243 -2.88 -19.15 3.83
N PRO A 244 -3.59 -19.74 4.82
CA PRO A 244 -3.43 -19.38 6.23
C PRO A 244 -2.04 -19.64 6.84
N GLU A 245 -1.21 -20.46 6.18
CA GLU A 245 0.19 -20.70 6.52
C GLU A 245 1.15 -19.58 6.08
N ARG A 246 0.67 -18.59 5.32
CA ARG A 246 1.45 -17.50 4.74
C ARG A 246 1.15 -16.13 5.35
N TYR A 247 2.12 -15.24 5.19
CA TYR A 247 1.98 -13.82 5.49
C TYR A 247 0.95 -13.14 4.58
N THR A 248 0.29 -12.15 5.16
CA THR A 248 -0.61 -11.18 4.50
C THR A 248 0.14 -10.11 3.71
N GLY A 249 1.39 -9.83 4.09
CA GLY A 249 2.08 -8.60 3.68
C GLY A 249 1.82 -7.48 4.69
N GLY A 250 2.54 -6.37 4.57
CA GLY A 250 2.52 -5.33 5.59
C GLY A 250 3.08 -3.98 5.13
N SER A 251 3.01 -2.95 5.98
CA SER A 251 2.59 -3.06 7.39
C SER A 251 1.08 -3.15 7.63
N SER A 252 0.26 -2.84 6.62
CA SER A 252 -1.22 -2.86 6.65
C SER A 252 -1.83 -4.28 6.56
N SER A 253 -1.37 -5.20 7.42
CA SER A 253 -1.68 -6.63 7.34
C SER A 253 -3.14 -7.00 7.65
N GLY A 254 -3.70 -6.50 8.76
CA GLY A 254 -5.10 -6.65 9.11
C GLY A 254 -6.06 -6.01 8.09
N PRO A 255 -5.84 -4.73 7.68
CA PRO A 255 -6.61 -4.08 6.61
C PRO A 255 -6.68 -4.90 5.31
N ALA A 256 -5.56 -5.45 4.84
CA ALA A 256 -5.55 -6.29 3.65
C ALA A 256 -6.32 -7.60 3.86
N ALA A 257 -6.10 -8.28 5.00
CA ALA A 257 -6.73 -9.56 5.29
C ALA A 257 -8.26 -9.48 5.42
N ILE A 258 -8.79 -8.45 6.09
CA ILE A 258 -10.23 -8.32 6.35
C ILE A 258 -11.03 -7.91 5.11
N VAL A 259 -10.39 -7.24 4.15
CA VAL A 259 -10.97 -6.95 2.83
C VAL A 259 -10.89 -8.19 1.94
N ALA A 260 -9.73 -8.86 1.88
CA ALA A 260 -9.55 -10.08 1.07
C ALA A 260 -10.38 -11.28 1.57
N SER A 261 -10.79 -11.33 2.83
CA SER A 261 -11.75 -12.32 3.33
C SER A 261 -13.21 -11.97 3.04
N GLY A 262 -13.50 -10.79 2.47
CA GLY A 262 -14.86 -10.31 2.20
C GLY A 262 -15.64 -9.87 3.44
N LEU A 263 -14.98 -9.71 4.60
CA LEU A 263 -15.61 -9.25 5.85
C LEU A 263 -15.86 -7.74 5.85
N CYS A 264 -15.01 -6.95 5.19
CA CYS A 264 -15.22 -5.52 4.98
C CYS A 264 -15.14 -5.17 3.49
N SER A 265 -15.92 -4.18 3.04
CA SER A 265 -15.87 -3.73 1.64
C SER A 265 -14.61 -2.90 1.33
N ALA A 266 -14.03 -2.27 2.36
CA ALA A 266 -12.77 -1.53 2.28
C ALA A 266 -12.09 -1.49 3.66
N ALA A 267 -10.86 -0.98 3.71
CA ALA A 267 -10.16 -0.67 4.95
C ALA A 267 -9.23 0.53 4.73
N LEU A 268 -9.00 1.34 5.77
CA LEU A 268 -7.94 2.36 5.75
C LEU A 268 -6.62 1.76 6.21
N GLY A 269 -5.53 2.19 5.58
CA GLY A 269 -4.17 1.90 6.00
C GLY A 269 -3.22 3.02 5.60
N THR A 270 -2.04 3.04 6.21
CA THR A 270 -0.95 3.96 5.90
C THR A 270 0.03 3.33 4.93
N ASP A 271 0.65 4.15 4.09
CA ASP A 271 1.71 3.73 3.18
C ASP A 271 2.86 4.76 3.16
N GLY A 272 4.04 4.32 3.59
CA GLY A 272 5.29 5.09 3.54
C GLY A 272 6.37 4.47 2.64
N GLY A 273 6.05 3.41 1.87
CA GLY A 273 7.04 2.65 1.07
C GLY A 273 6.54 2.19 -0.31
N GLY A 274 5.24 2.29 -0.60
CA GLY A 274 4.59 1.76 -1.80
C GLY A 274 4.85 2.52 -3.09
N ASN A 275 5.56 3.66 -3.07
CA ASN A 275 6.12 4.24 -4.29
C ASN A 275 7.05 3.25 -5.02
N LEU A 276 7.73 2.34 -4.30
CA LEU A 276 8.49 1.22 -4.88
C LEU A 276 7.60 0.14 -5.53
N MET A 277 6.30 0.13 -5.24
CA MET A 277 5.34 -0.91 -5.64
C MET A 277 4.25 -0.40 -6.60
N ARG A 278 4.26 0.88 -7.01
CA ARG A 278 3.19 1.55 -7.78
C ARG A 278 2.63 0.75 -8.96
N PHE A 279 3.48 0.00 -9.67
CA PHE A 279 3.11 -0.78 -10.86
C PHE A 279 2.63 -2.22 -10.56
N VAL A 280 2.59 -2.64 -9.30
CA VAL A 280 2.24 -4.02 -8.89
C VAL A 280 1.24 -4.09 -7.73
N VAL A 281 0.97 -2.98 -7.02
CA VAL A 281 0.04 -2.89 -5.88
C VAL A 281 -1.30 -3.57 -6.16
N ASN A 282 -2.00 -3.22 -7.23
CA ASN A 282 -3.37 -3.72 -7.47
C ASN A 282 -3.42 -5.25 -7.68
N ALA A 283 -2.46 -5.84 -8.37
CA ALA A 283 -2.41 -7.28 -8.58
C ALA A 283 -1.98 -8.03 -7.32
N ASN A 284 -0.99 -7.49 -6.59
CA ASN A 284 -0.53 -8.05 -5.32
C ASN A 284 -1.62 -7.99 -4.23
N LEU A 285 -2.42 -6.92 -4.19
CA LEU A 285 -3.60 -6.79 -3.30
C LEU A 285 -4.68 -7.84 -3.59
N LEU A 286 -4.78 -8.30 -4.84
CA LEU A 286 -5.69 -9.38 -5.25
C LEU A 286 -5.09 -10.79 -5.06
N GLY A 287 -3.94 -10.90 -4.39
CA GLY A 287 -3.28 -12.18 -4.09
C GLY A 287 -2.49 -12.77 -5.27
N PHE A 288 -2.34 -12.05 -6.38
CA PHE A 288 -1.56 -12.49 -7.53
C PHE A 288 -0.16 -11.87 -7.48
N PRO A 289 0.92 -12.66 -7.53
CA PRO A 289 2.26 -12.10 -7.58
C PRO A 289 2.46 -11.39 -8.91
N ALA A 290 2.82 -10.10 -8.86
CA ALA A 290 3.04 -9.29 -10.05
C ALA A 290 4.42 -8.62 -10.04
N ILE A 291 4.98 -8.48 -11.25
CA ILE A 291 6.22 -7.76 -11.54
C ILE A 291 6.02 -6.90 -12.79
N SER A 292 6.67 -5.74 -12.87
CA SER A 292 6.69 -4.91 -14.07
C SER A 292 8.10 -4.82 -14.61
N VAL A 293 8.31 -5.14 -15.89
CA VAL A 293 9.60 -5.08 -16.58
C VAL A 293 9.53 -4.19 -17.83
N PRO A 294 10.59 -3.44 -18.17
CA PRO A 294 10.63 -2.69 -19.42
C PRO A 294 10.74 -3.65 -20.62
N VAL A 295 9.96 -3.40 -21.68
CA VAL A 295 9.96 -4.25 -22.90
C VAL A 295 10.30 -3.50 -24.19
N GLY A 296 10.54 -2.20 -24.11
CA GLY A 296 10.98 -1.39 -25.24
C GLY A 296 10.24 -0.06 -25.30
N TYR A 297 9.99 0.39 -26.54
CA TYR A 297 9.39 1.69 -26.84
C TYR A 297 8.33 1.53 -27.94
N ASP A 298 7.32 2.40 -27.94
CA ASP A 298 6.40 2.52 -29.06
C ASP A 298 7.05 3.24 -30.27
N LYS A 299 6.25 3.49 -31.32
CA LYS A 299 6.72 4.19 -32.53
C LYS A 299 7.05 5.67 -32.27
N GLN A 300 6.57 6.22 -31.17
CA GLN A 300 6.74 7.60 -30.71
C GLN A 300 7.85 7.74 -29.66
N GLY A 301 8.53 6.65 -29.30
CA GLY A 301 9.63 6.66 -28.33
C GLY A 301 9.20 6.72 -26.87
N LEU A 302 7.95 6.39 -26.53
CA LEU A 302 7.47 6.27 -25.16
C LEU A 302 7.88 4.89 -24.57
N PRO A 303 8.46 4.82 -23.35
CA PRO A 303 8.87 3.55 -22.75
C PRO A 303 7.66 2.69 -22.35
N ILE A 304 7.67 1.42 -22.76
CA ILE A 304 6.62 0.46 -22.46
C ILE A 304 7.08 -0.46 -21.32
N GLY A 305 6.31 -0.46 -20.23
CA GLY A 305 6.41 -1.47 -19.16
C GLY A 305 5.41 -2.60 -19.40
N LEU A 306 5.88 -3.85 -19.38
CA LEU A 306 5.04 -5.04 -19.35
C LEU A 306 4.82 -5.47 -17.90
N GLN A 307 3.57 -5.40 -17.45
CA GLN A 307 3.15 -6.01 -16.19
C GLN A 307 2.91 -7.52 -16.42
N ILE A 308 3.61 -8.34 -15.65
CA ILE A 308 3.50 -9.80 -15.65
C ILE A 308 2.79 -10.18 -14.34
N ILE A 309 1.60 -10.75 -14.45
CA ILE A 309 0.83 -11.26 -13.32
C ILE A 309 0.92 -12.80 -13.35
N GLY A 310 1.46 -13.38 -12.29
CA GLY A 310 1.50 -14.82 -12.11
C GLY A 310 0.19 -15.36 -11.54
N ARG A 311 -0.05 -16.67 -11.72
CA ARG A 311 -0.95 -17.37 -10.80
C ARG A 311 -0.42 -17.24 -9.36
N PRO A 312 -1.27 -17.30 -8.33
CA PRO A 312 -0.81 -17.31 -6.94
C PRO A 312 0.31 -18.34 -6.74
N TRP A 313 1.32 -17.96 -5.95
CA TRP A 313 2.49 -18.79 -5.60
C TRP A 313 3.41 -19.16 -6.79
N CYS A 314 3.34 -18.42 -7.91
CA CYS A 314 4.22 -18.58 -9.07
C CYS A 314 5.30 -17.49 -9.18
N GLU A 315 5.76 -16.92 -8.05
CA GLU A 315 6.79 -15.86 -7.98
C GLU A 315 8.06 -16.28 -8.72
N ALA A 316 8.53 -17.51 -8.49
CA ALA A 316 9.71 -18.06 -9.18
C ALA A 316 9.52 -18.23 -10.69
N THR A 317 8.28 -18.32 -11.18
CA THR A 317 7.99 -18.39 -12.62
C THR A 317 7.98 -17.00 -13.23
N ILE A 318 7.33 -16.02 -12.61
CA ILE A 318 7.33 -14.65 -13.11
C ILE A 318 8.70 -13.99 -13.01
N LEU A 319 9.53 -14.34 -12.01
CA LEU A 319 10.91 -13.85 -11.90
C LEU A 319 11.81 -14.41 -13.01
N ARG A 320 11.67 -15.69 -13.36
CA ARG A 320 12.38 -16.29 -14.52
C ARG A 320 11.90 -15.67 -15.84
N LEU A 321 10.60 -15.45 -15.99
CA LEU A 321 10.03 -14.82 -17.18
C LEU A 321 10.47 -13.35 -17.30
N ALA A 322 10.46 -12.60 -16.21
CA ALA A 322 10.97 -11.24 -16.12
C ALA A 322 12.45 -11.15 -16.51
N ALA A 323 13.30 -12.04 -15.99
CA ALA A 323 14.71 -12.10 -16.34
C ALA A 323 14.94 -12.42 -17.83
N ALA A 324 14.22 -13.41 -18.38
CA ALA A 324 14.31 -13.76 -19.80
C ALA A 324 13.79 -12.64 -20.71
N ILE A 325 12.75 -11.92 -20.30
CA ILE A 325 12.24 -10.75 -21.02
C ILE A 325 13.24 -9.59 -20.95
N GLU A 326 13.85 -9.33 -19.79
CA GLU A 326 14.86 -8.27 -19.68
C GLU A 326 16.11 -8.59 -20.53
N GLU A 327 16.52 -9.86 -20.64
CA GLU A 327 17.60 -10.31 -21.53
C GLU A 327 17.23 -10.18 -23.02
N LEU A 328 16.04 -10.63 -23.43
CA LEU A 328 15.58 -10.58 -24.83
C LEU A 328 15.23 -9.16 -25.30
N CYS A 329 14.73 -8.31 -24.41
CA CYS A 329 14.37 -6.92 -24.70
C CYS A 329 15.51 -5.92 -24.37
N ALA A 330 16.73 -6.40 -24.09
CA ALA A 330 17.93 -5.61 -23.81
C ALA A 330 18.48 -4.82 -25.03
N THR A 331 17.64 -4.01 -25.66
CA THR A 331 18.07 -2.92 -26.55
C THR A 331 18.37 -1.67 -25.72
N PRO A 332 19.24 -0.76 -26.20
CA PRO A 332 19.63 0.42 -25.43
C PRO A 332 18.41 1.27 -25.05
N LYS A 333 18.22 1.45 -23.74
CA LYS A 333 17.10 2.19 -23.15
C LYS A 333 17.18 3.66 -23.60
N LYS A 334 16.36 4.03 -24.59
CA LYS A 334 16.25 5.40 -25.11
C LYS A 334 15.67 6.34 -24.04
N LYS A 335 16.16 7.58 -24.00
CA LYS A 335 15.46 8.66 -23.29
C LYS A 335 14.11 8.91 -23.99
N PRO A 336 13.00 9.14 -23.26
CA PRO A 336 11.72 9.48 -23.89
C PRO A 336 11.84 10.78 -24.69
N LEU A 337 11.08 10.91 -25.78
CA LEU A 337 11.12 12.09 -26.65
C LEU A 337 10.59 13.37 -25.96
N GLN A 338 9.66 13.23 -25.01
CA GLN A 338 9.36 14.25 -24.01
C GLN A 338 9.81 13.73 -22.64
N PHE A 339 10.77 14.44 -22.05
CA PHE A 339 11.23 14.25 -20.69
C PHE A 339 10.92 15.53 -19.90
N HIS A 340 9.99 15.45 -18.95
CA HIS A 340 9.69 16.55 -18.05
C HIS A 340 10.76 16.57 -16.95
N ASP A 341 11.68 17.53 -17.05
CA ASP A 341 12.74 17.74 -16.08
C ASP A 341 12.14 18.32 -14.79
N ILE A 342 11.97 17.47 -13.78
CA ILE A 342 11.48 17.84 -12.45
C ILE A 342 12.35 18.89 -11.72
N LEU A 343 13.51 19.26 -12.25
CA LEU A 343 14.37 20.33 -11.76
C LEU A 343 14.29 21.62 -12.60
N LYS A 344 13.62 21.61 -13.76
CA LYS A 344 13.47 22.79 -14.63
C LYS A 344 11.99 23.12 -14.80
N GLY A 345 11.55 24.14 -14.06
CA GLY A 345 10.28 24.81 -14.36
C GLY A 345 10.34 25.47 -15.74
N ASN A 346 9.29 25.24 -16.53
CA ASN A 346 8.84 26.15 -17.58
C ASN A 346 7.77 27.05 -16.98
#